data_AF-A0A450SBU1-F1
#
_entry.id   AF-A0A450SBU1-F1
#
_cell.length_a   1.000
_cell.length_b   1.000
_cell.length_c   1.000
_cell.angle_alpha   90.00
_cell.angle_beta   90.00
_cell.angle_gamma   90.00
#
_symmetry.space_group_name_H-M   'P 1'
#
loop_
_entity.id
_entity.type
_entity.pdbx_description
1 polymer ?
#
loop_
_entity_poly.entity_id
_entity_poly.type
_entity_poly.pdbx_seq_one_letter_code
_entity_poly.pdbx_strand_id
1 'polypeptide(L)'
;MSAANTIQPLTLEEISEHVRTHIGQWLAEESLAKPPAVYEIELRERMIRLEEELKNQRELIKQGFDLMEKRFEAVDRRFEAMSAENNKRFEAIDKRFEAMSAENNQRFEAMSAENNKRFEAMDRRFEAMSAENNKRFEAMSAENNRRFEALTKRIDRLMYWSLGITMGTGSLVVAALKVLL
;
A
#
# COMPACT_ATOMS: atom_id res chain seq x y z
N MET A 1 -12.83 20.55 -123.67
CA MET A 1 -14.24 20.58 -123.24
C MET A 1 -14.34 19.77 -121.96
N SER A 2 -14.93 20.38 -120.93
CA SER A 2 -15.09 19.86 -119.57
C SER A 2 -16.10 18.71 -119.57
N ALA A 3 -15.76 17.55 -118.99
CA ALA A 3 -16.72 16.49 -118.72
C ALA A 3 -17.19 16.63 -117.26
N ALA A 4 -18.41 17.13 -117.11
CA ALA A 4 -19.10 17.32 -115.85
C ALA A 4 -19.26 15.99 -115.12
N ASN A 5 -18.77 15.95 -113.88
CA ASN A 5 -18.97 14.85 -112.94
C ASN A 5 -20.45 14.84 -112.53
N THR A 6 -21.21 13.89 -113.05
CA THR A 6 -22.64 13.74 -112.79
C THR A 6 -22.80 12.86 -111.55
N ILE A 7 -23.08 13.46 -110.40
CA ILE A 7 -23.42 12.73 -109.17
C ILE A 7 -24.85 12.21 -109.33
N GLN A 8 -24.99 10.90 -109.51
CA GLN A 8 -26.29 10.23 -109.58
C GLN A 8 -26.91 10.14 -108.16
N PRO A 9 -28.22 10.32 -108.00
CA PRO A 9 -28.88 10.19 -106.70
C PRO A 9 -28.90 8.72 -106.29
N LEU A 10 -28.23 8.37 -105.18
CA LEU A 10 -28.30 7.02 -104.62
C LEU A 10 -29.75 6.66 -104.32
N THR A 11 -30.18 5.49 -104.82
CA THR A 11 -31.53 4.98 -104.60
C THR A 11 -31.65 4.33 -103.21
N LEU A 12 -32.88 4.28 -102.67
CA LEU A 12 -33.12 3.66 -101.36
C LEU A 12 -32.76 2.16 -101.36
N GLU A 13 -32.97 1.50 -102.50
CA GLU A 13 -32.53 0.12 -102.76
C GLU A 13 -31.02 -0.07 -102.62
N GLU A 14 -30.19 0.81 -103.21
CA GLU A 14 -28.73 0.72 -103.10
C GLU A 14 -28.26 0.92 -101.67
N ILE A 15 -28.88 1.82 -100.92
CA ILE A 15 -28.58 2.03 -99.50
C ILE A 15 -29.01 0.80 -98.68
N SER A 16 -30.19 0.23 -98.95
CA SER A 16 -30.70 -0.96 -98.28
C SER A 16 -29.81 -2.18 -98.53
N GLU A 17 -29.33 -2.36 -99.76
CA GLU A 17 -28.42 -3.44 -100.13
C GLU A 17 -27.04 -3.24 -99.51
N HIS A 18 -26.51 -2.02 -99.52
CA HIS A 18 -25.24 -1.69 -98.88
C HIS A 18 -25.29 -1.92 -97.36
N VAL A 19 -26.34 -1.45 -96.70
CA VAL A 19 -26.56 -1.70 -95.26
C VAL A 19 -26.68 -3.20 -95.02
N ARG A 20 -27.48 -3.94 -95.80
CA ARG A 20 -27.68 -5.38 -95.57
C ARG A 20 -26.40 -6.21 -95.79
N THR A 21 -25.55 -5.79 -96.73
CA THR A 21 -24.26 -6.45 -97.00
C THR A 21 -23.20 -6.11 -95.96
N HIS A 22 -23.22 -4.90 -95.39
CA HIS A 22 -22.18 -4.46 -94.46
C HIS A 22 -22.60 -4.50 -92.99
N ILE A 23 -23.88 -4.64 -92.66
CA ILE A 23 -24.37 -4.63 -91.26
C ILE A 23 -23.81 -5.79 -90.44
N GLY A 24 -23.53 -6.95 -91.04
CA GLY A 24 -22.88 -8.05 -90.33
C GLY A 24 -21.44 -7.72 -89.93
N GLN A 25 -20.74 -6.96 -90.77
CA GLN A 25 -19.38 -6.49 -90.50
C GLN A 25 -19.40 -5.33 -89.51
N TRP A 26 -20.28 -4.34 -89.69
CA TRP A 26 -20.44 -3.22 -88.75
C TRP A 26 -20.88 -3.69 -87.37
N LEU A 27 -21.79 -4.66 -87.29
CA LEU A 27 -22.15 -5.28 -86.02
C LEU A 27 -20.99 -6.09 -85.45
N ALA A 28 -20.12 -6.71 -86.24
CA ALA A 28 -18.93 -7.39 -85.69
C ALA A 28 -17.83 -6.41 -85.24
N GLU A 29 -17.71 -5.26 -85.89
CA GLU A 29 -16.74 -4.20 -85.58
C GLU A 29 -17.21 -3.31 -84.41
N GLU A 30 -18.51 -3.04 -84.29
CA GLU A 30 -19.12 -2.17 -83.27
C GLU A 30 -19.73 -2.94 -82.09
N SER A 31 -20.00 -4.25 -82.25
CA SER A 31 -20.28 -5.13 -81.12
C SER A 31 -19.03 -5.23 -80.26
N LEU A 32 -19.04 -4.48 -79.16
CA LEU A 32 -18.24 -4.74 -77.97
C LEU A 32 -18.42 -6.17 -77.41
N ALA A 33 -19.32 -6.98 -77.94
CA ALA A 33 -19.45 -8.39 -77.61
C ALA A 33 -18.63 -9.25 -78.60
N LYS A 34 -17.46 -9.66 -78.12
CA LYS A 34 -16.78 -10.90 -78.56
C LYS A 34 -17.80 -12.05 -78.67
N PRO A 35 -17.58 -13.06 -79.53
CA PRO A 35 -18.51 -14.18 -79.69
C PRO A 35 -18.93 -14.76 -78.32
N PRO A 36 -20.20 -15.16 -78.09
CA PRO A 36 -20.69 -15.58 -76.77
C PRO A 36 -19.79 -16.60 -76.05
N ALA A 37 -19.21 -17.53 -76.81
CA ALA A 37 -18.25 -18.51 -76.30
C ALA A 37 -16.96 -17.91 -75.73
N VAL A 38 -16.45 -16.82 -76.31
CA VAL A 38 -15.24 -16.13 -75.84
C VAL A 38 -15.51 -15.40 -74.52
N TYR A 39 -16.71 -14.83 -74.36
CA TYR A 39 -17.14 -14.19 -73.11
C TYR A 39 -17.27 -15.21 -71.97
N GLU A 40 -17.84 -16.39 -72.24
CA GLU A 40 -17.91 -17.48 -71.26
C GLU A 40 -16.52 -17.99 -70.84
N ILE A 41 -15.56 -18.06 -71.77
CA ILE A 41 -14.19 -18.48 -71.47
C ILE A 41 -13.50 -17.46 -70.55
N GLU A 42 -13.61 -16.16 -70.84
CA GLU A 42 -13.01 -15.10 -69.99
C GLU A 42 -13.65 -15.05 -68.59
N LEU A 43 -14.95 -15.26 -68.49
CA LEU A 43 -15.64 -15.34 -67.19
C LEU A 43 -15.18 -16.56 -66.39
N ARG A 44 -15.01 -17.72 -67.02
CA ARG A 44 -14.47 -18.92 -66.36
C ARG A 44 -13.04 -18.70 -65.89
N GLU A 45 -12.18 -18.07 -66.68
CA GLU A 45 -10.82 -17.71 -66.24
C GLU A 45 -10.81 -16.74 -65.06
N ARG A 46 -11.70 -15.74 -65.05
CA ARG A 46 -11.85 -14.84 -63.90
C ARG A 46 -12.35 -15.57 -62.67
N MET A 47 -13.27 -16.52 -62.84
CA MET A 47 -13.81 -17.35 -61.76
C MET A 47 -12.73 -18.25 -61.15
N ILE A 48 -11.93 -18.93 -61.98
CA ILE A 48 -10.81 -19.77 -61.53
C ILE A 48 -9.79 -18.93 -60.76
N ARG A 49 -9.41 -17.75 -61.27
CA ARG A 49 -8.51 -16.83 -60.56
C ARG A 49 -9.07 -16.36 -59.22
N LEU A 50 -10.37 -16.07 -59.16
CA LEU A 50 -11.05 -15.71 -57.90
C LEU A 50 -11.06 -16.86 -56.91
N GLU A 51 -11.32 -18.10 -57.36
CA GLU A 51 -11.31 -19.28 -56.51
C GLU A 51 -9.91 -19.57 -55.96
N GLU A 52 -8.87 -19.42 -56.78
CA GLU A 52 -7.48 -19.52 -56.33
C GLU A 52 -7.13 -18.43 -55.31
N GLU A 53 -7.51 -17.18 -55.55
CA GLU A 53 -7.28 -16.08 -54.61
C GLU A 53 -8.02 -16.30 -53.29
N LEU A 54 -9.29 -16.72 -53.33
CA LEU A 54 -10.06 -17.06 -52.12
C LEU A 54 -9.44 -18.23 -51.35
N LYS A 55 -8.93 -19.24 -52.05
CA LYS A 55 -8.23 -20.37 -51.43
C LYS A 55 -6.93 -19.91 -50.78
N ASN A 56 -6.17 -19.05 -51.45
CA ASN A 56 -4.94 -18.45 -50.92
C ASN A 56 -5.22 -17.59 -49.68
N GLN A 57 -6.24 -16.72 -49.73
CA GLN A 57 -6.67 -15.92 -48.58
C GLN A 57 -7.09 -16.78 -47.40
N ARG A 58 -7.86 -17.85 -47.64
CA ARG A 58 -8.26 -18.78 -46.58
C ARG A 58 -7.05 -19.44 -45.92
N GLU A 59 -6.04 -19.81 -46.69
CA GLU A 59 -4.81 -20.40 -46.16
C GLU A 59 -3.99 -19.37 -45.34
N LEU A 60 -3.83 -18.15 -45.84
CA LEU A 60 -3.19 -17.05 -45.10
C LEU A 60 -3.91 -16.74 -43.78
N ILE A 61 -5.25 -16.74 -43.80
CA ILE A 61 -6.07 -16.55 -42.61
C ILE A 61 -5.82 -17.68 -41.61
N LYS A 62 -5.78 -18.94 -42.06
CA LYS A 62 -5.50 -20.10 -41.21
C LYS A 62 -4.11 -19.98 -40.56
N GLN A 63 -3.09 -19.64 -41.34
CA GLN A 63 -1.74 -19.42 -40.81
C GLN A 63 -1.70 -18.25 -39.80
N GLY A 64 -2.47 -17.19 -40.06
CA GLY A 64 -2.65 -16.08 -39.13
C GLY A 64 -3.25 -16.53 -37.80
N PHE A 65 -4.27 -17.39 -37.82
CA PHE A 65 -4.85 -17.99 -36.61
C PHE A 65 -3.87 -18.90 -35.88
N ASP A 66 -3.14 -19.77 -36.58
CA ASP A 66 -2.15 -20.66 -35.97
C ASP A 66 -1.02 -19.86 -35.27
N LEU A 67 -0.59 -18.74 -35.87
CA LEU A 67 0.39 -17.83 -35.26
C LEU A 67 -0.19 -17.12 -34.03
N MET A 68 -1.46 -16.70 -34.11
CA MET A 68 -2.17 -16.05 -33.02
C MET A 68 -2.33 -17.00 -31.82
N GLU A 69 -2.71 -18.25 -32.05
CA GLU A 69 -2.84 -19.28 -31.03
C GLU A 69 -1.50 -19.53 -30.31
N LYS A 70 -0.41 -19.67 -31.07
CA LYS A 70 0.95 -19.77 -30.48
C LYS A 70 1.33 -18.55 -29.63
N ARG A 71 0.92 -17.35 -30.04
CA ARG A 71 1.16 -16.13 -29.26
C ARG A 71 0.33 -16.10 -27.98
N PHE A 72 -0.94 -16.54 -28.04
CA PHE A 72 -1.78 -16.65 -26.86
C PHE A 72 -1.21 -17.67 -25.86
N GLU A 73 -0.83 -18.86 -26.31
CA GLU A 73 -0.17 -19.86 -25.45
C GLU A 73 1.11 -19.31 -24.80
N ALA A 74 1.91 -18.54 -25.54
CA ALA A 74 3.12 -17.92 -25.00
C ALA A 74 2.81 -16.83 -23.96
N VAL A 75 1.71 -16.09 -24.12
CA VAL A 75 1.23 -15.11 -23.14
C VAL A 75 0.72 -15.81 -21.89
N ASP A 76 -0.07 -16.88 -22.03
CA ASP A 76 -0.60 -17.65 -20.90
C ASP A 76 0.53 -18.23 -20.06
N ARG A 77 1.54 -18.85 -20.69
CA ARG A 77 2.73 -19.35 -19.96
C ARG A 77 3.48 -18.26 -19.21
N ARG A 78 3.60 -17.05 -19.80
CA ARG A 78 4.23 -15.91 -19.12
C ARG A 78 3.39 -15.45 -17.94
N PHE A 79 2.08 -15.43 -18.07
CA PHE A 79 1.17 -15.03 -17.01
C PHE A 79 1.20 -16.04 -15.85
N GLU A 80 1.18 -17.33 -16.14
CA GLU A 80 1.34 -18.40 -15.15
C GLU A 80 2.68 -18.29 -14.41
N ALA A 81 3.78 -18.11 -15.15
CA ALA A 81 5.11 -17.94 -14.55
C ALA A 81 5.18 -16.71 -13.64
N MET A 82 4.64 -15.58 -14.08
CA MET A 82 4.59 -14.34 -13.30
C MET A 82 3.72 -14.52 -12.04
N SER A 83 2.59 -15.21 -12.16
CA SER A 83 1.69 -15.48 -11.04
C SER A 83 2.35 -16.39 -10.00
N ALA A 84 3.03 -17.45 -10.45
CA ALA A 84 3.79 -18.34 -9.58
C ALA A 84 4.96 -17.62 -8.88
N GLU A 85 5.67 -16.73 -9.59
CA GLU A 85 6.72 -15.91 -8.98
C GLU A 85 6.15 -14.95 -7.93
N ASN A 86 5.05 -14.27 -8.25
CA ASN A 86 4.36 -13.38 -7.31
C ASN A 86 3.92 -14.14 -6.06
N ASN A 87 3.34 -15.34 -6.19
CA ASN A 87 2.94 -16.15 -5.04
C ASN A 87 4.13 -16.47 -4.13
N LYS A 88 5.26 -16.89 -4.71
CA LYS A 88 6.51 -17.14 -3.96
C LYS A 88 7.02 -15.88 -3.25
N ARG A 89 6.94 -14.71 -3.89
CA ARG A 89 7.33 -13.44 -3.29
C ARG A 89 6.43 -13.08 -2.10
N PHE A 90 5.11 -13.27 -2.23
CA PHE A 90 4.17 -13.05 -1.13
C PHE A 90 4.44 -14.00 0.04
N GLU A 91 4.60 -15.29 -0.21
CA GLU A 91 4.95 -16.27 0.84
C GLU A 91 6.26 -15.90 1.57
N ALA A 92 7.26 -15.37 0.84
CA ALA A 92 8.51 -14.91 1.44
C ALA A 92 8.33 -13.65 2.29
N ILE A 93 7.44 -12.74 1.89
CA ILE A 93 7.08 -11.55 2.67
C ILE A 93 6.35 -11.97 3.95
N ASP A 94 5.38 -12.87 3.86
CA ASP A 94 4.62 -13.37 5.01
C ASP A 94 5.55 -14.00 6.06
N LYS A 95 6.46 -14.88 5.63
CA LYS A 95 7.48 -15.46 6.52
C LYS A 95 8.38 -14.41 7.19
N ARG A 96 8.77 -13.37 6.46
CA ARG A 96 9.58 -12.27 7.02
C ARG A 96 8.78 -11.47 8.05
N PHE A 97 7.50 -11.24 7.77
CA PHE A 97 6.62 -10.54 8.68
C PHE A 97 6.39 -11.33 9.96
N GLU A 98 6.10 -12.63 9.86
CA GLU A 98 5.97 -13.54 11.00
C GLU A 98 7.25 -13.55 11.86
N ALA A 99 8.42 -13.66 11.24
CA ALA A 99 9.70 -13.63 11.94
C ALA A 99 9.94 -12.30 12.67
N MET A 100 9.63 -11.18 12.02
CA MET A 100 9.75 -9.85 12.62
C MET A 100 8.78 -9.64 13.78
N SER A 101 7.53 -10.10 13.65
CA SER A 101 6.54 -10.06 14.72
C SER A 101 6.96 -10.91 15.91
N ALA A 102 7.49 -12.11 15.68
CA ALA A 102 8.01 -12.97 16.74
C ALA A 102 9.20 -12.33 17.47
N GLU A 103 10.17 -11.78 16.74
CA GLU A 103 11.31 -11.08 17.32
C GLU A 103 10.87 -9.86 18.15
N ASN A 104 9.95 -9.05 17.63
CA ASN A 104 9.42 -7.89 18.34
C ASN A 104 8.70 -8.29 19.63
N ASN A 105 7.91 -9.37 19.60
CA ASN A 105 7.24 -9.87 20.79
C ASN A 105 8.26 -10.33 21.84
N GLN A 106 9.30 -11.08 21.43
CA GLN A 106 10.38 -11.49 22.33
C GLN A 106 11.13 -10.31 22.94
N ARG A 107 11.46 -9.29 22.14
CA ARG A 107 12.12 -8.06 22.64
C ARG A 107 11.24 -7.32 23.65
N PHE A 108 9.93 -7.24 23.38
CA PHE A 108 8.99 -6.60 24.28
C PHE A 108 8.85 -7.35 25.61
N GLU A 109 8.76 -8.68 25.57
CA GLU A 109 8.74 -9.53 26.77
C GLU A 109 10.03 -9.37 27.58
N ALA A 110 11.19 -9.41 26.93
CA ALA A 110 12.49 -9.22 27.59
C ALA A 110 12.61 -7.84 28.26
N MET A 111 12.21 -6.78 27.57
CA MET A 111 12.19 -5.42 28.11
C MET A 111 11.23 -5.29 29.29
N SER A 112 10.05 -5.92 29.20
CA SER A 112 9.07 -5.91 30.28
C SER A 112 9.59 -6.64 31.52
N ALA A 113 10.23 -7.80 31.34
CA ALA A 113 10.85 -8.54 32.42
C ALA A 113 12.01 -7.77 33.07
N GLU A 114 12.85 -7.08 32.28
CA GLU A 114 13.90 -6.22 32.81
C GLU A 114 13.33 -5.05 33.62
N ASN A 115 12.31 -4.36 33.08
CA ASN A 115 11.65 -3.27 33.78
C ASN A 115 11.05 -3.74 35.10
N ASN A 116 10.39 -4.90 35.13
CA ASN A 116 9.84 -5.46 36.37
C ASN A 116 10.94 -5.68 37.42
N LYS A 117 12.09 -6.25 37.03
CA LYS A 117 13.25 -6.40 37.93
C LYS A 117 13.79 -5.07 38.45
N ARG A 118 13.83 -4.04 37.59
CA ARG A 118 14.26 -2.69 37.98
C ARG A 118 13.29 -2.06 38.98
N PHE A 119 11.98 -2.23 38.78
CA PHE A 119 10.96 -1.77 39.73
C PHE A 119 11.10 -2.47 41.08
N GLU A 120 11.20 -3.80 41.11
CA GLU A 120 11.43 -4.55 42.36
C GLU A 120 12.72 -4.11 43.10
N ALA A 121 13.78 -3.79 42.35
CA ALA A 121 15.01 -3.26 42.94
C ALA A 121 14.81 -1.84 43.52
N MET A 122 13.99 -1.01 42.88
CA MET A 122 13.64 0.32 43.36
C MET A 122 12.78 0.24 44.62
N ASP A 123 11.79 -0.65 44.65
CA ASP A 123 10.94 -0.89 45.82
C ASP A 123 11.77 -1.31 47.02
N ARG A 124 12.68 -2.28 46.86
CA ARG A 124 13.60 -2.69 47.94
C ARG A 124 14.47 -1.54 48.46
N ARG A 125 14.97 -0.67 47.57
CA ARG A 125 15.75 0.52 47.98
C ARG A 125 14.88 1.50 48.74
N PHE A 126 13.64 1.71 48.32
CA PHE A 126 12.70 2.59 48.98
C PHE A 126 12.32 2.06 50.37
N GLU A 127 12.05 0.77 50.50
CA GLU A 127 11.82 0.11 51.79
C GLU A 127 13.01 0.25 52.73
N ALA A 128 14.23 0.00 52.25
CA ALA A 128 15.45 0.15 53.04
C ALA A 128 15.65 1.59 53.53
N MET A 129 15.46 2.58 52.65
CA MET A 129 15.55 4.00 53.00
C MET A 129 14.47 4.40 54.01
N SER A 130 13.25 3.90 53.84
CA SER A 130 12.14 4.17 54.76
C SER A 130 12.42 3.59 56.15
N ALA A 131 12.94 2.36 56.21
CA ALA A 131 13.32 1.72 57.47
C ALA A 131 14.47 2.47 58.16
N GLU A 132 15.47 2.93 57.41
CA GLU A 132 16.57 3.76 57.94
C GLU A 132 16.05 5.09 58.47
N ASN A 133 15.20 5.79 57.72
CA ASN A 133 14.58 7.04 58.15
C ASN A 133 13.75 6.85 59.42
N ASN A 134 12.97 5.77 59.52
CA ASN A 134 12.20 5.48 60.72
C ASN A 134 13.12 5.26 61.94
N LYS A 135 14.20 4.48 61.79
CA LYS A 135 15.19 4.29 62.87
C LYS A 135 15.85 5.62 63.28
N ARG A 136 16.21 6.47 62.32
CA ARG A 136 16.80 7.78 62.60
C ARG A 136 15.81 8.69 63.34
N PHE A 137 14.54 8.67 62.95
CA PHE A 137 13.48 9.43 63.61
C PHE A 137 13.23 8.94 65.05
N GLU A 138 13.20 7.63 65.26
CA GLU A 138 13.09 7.03 66.61
C GLU A 138 14.29 7.43 67.49
N ALA A 139 15.51 7.33 66.96
CA ALA A 139 16.72 7.72 67.68
C ALA A 139 16.71 9.20 68.07
N MET A 140 16.32 10.08 67.13
CA MET A 140 16.19 11.52 67.37
C MET A 140 15.11 11.82 68.41
N SER A 141 13.96 11.14 68.35
CA SER A 141 12.87 11.29 69.32
C SER A 141 13.30 10.87 70.72
N ALA A 142 14.01 9.74 70.84
CA ALA A 142 14.54 9.25 72.11
C ALA A 142 15.58 10.22 72.70
N GLU A 143 16.47 10.78 71.88
CA GLU A 143 17.42 11.80 72.32
C GLU A 143 16.70 13.06 72.81
N ASN A 144 15.70 13.52 72.06
CA ASN A 144 14.92 14.70 72.42
C ASN A 144 14.18 14.48 73.75
N ASN A 145 13.58 13.31 73.96
CA ASN A 145 12.90 12.98 75.23
C ASN A 145 13.86 13.03 76.41
N ARG A 146 15.09 12.49 76.27
CA ARG A 146 16.13 12.58 77.31
C ARG A 146 16.54 14.03 77.60
N ARG A 147 16.68 14.86 76.57
CA ARG A 147 16.99 16.30 76.73
C ARG A 147 15.86 17.02 77.47
N PHE A 148 14.60 16.74 77.14
CA PHE A 148 13.43 17.28 77.84
C PHE A 148 13.39 16.83 79.31
N GLU A 149 13.57 15.54 79.61
CA GLU A 149 13.63 15.05 80.98
C GLU A 149 14.73 15.74 81.81
N ALA A 150 15.91 15.94 81.22
CA ALA A 150 17.00 16.66 81.86
C ALA A 150 16.66 18.13 82.12
N LEU A 151 15.95 18.79 81.19
CA LEU A 151 15.45 20.15 81.36
C LEU A 151 14.40 20.23 82.46
N THR A 152 13.43 19.32 82.48
CA THR A 152 12.39 19.23 83.52
C THR A 152 13.01 19.07 84.90
N LYS A 153 13.99 18.16 85.07
CA LYS A 153 14.70 17.99 86.34
C LYS A 153 15.42 19.26 86.82
N ARG A 154 15.94 20.08 85.90
CA ARG A 154 16.56 21.37 86.24
C ARG A 154 15.50 22.38 86.66
N ILE A 155 14.38 22.45 85.94
CA ILE A 155 13.26 23.32 86.29
C ILE A 155 12.68 22.95 87.66
N ASP A 156 12.45 21.66 87.93
CA ASP A 156 11.95 21.18 89.22
C ASP A 156 12.89 21.60 90.35
N ARG A 157 14.21 21.43 90.16
CA ARG A 157 15.21 21.87 91.13
C ARG A 157 15.12 23.38 91.34
N LEU A 158 15.08 24.18 90.28
CA LEU A 158 14.93 25.63 90.42
C LEU A 158 13.64 26.02 91.13
N MET A 159 12.53 25.31 90.88
CA MET A 159 11.25 25.51 91.53
C MET A 159 11.29 25.19 93.03
N TYR A 160 11.92 24.08 93.43
CA TYR A 160 12.11 23.77 94.86
C TYR A 160 12.94 24.83 95.58
N TRP A 161 14.01 25.33 94.95
CA TRP A 161 14.86 26.36 95.53
C TRP A 161 14.13 27.72 95.63
N SER A 162 13.38 28.12 94.60
CA SER A 162 12.64 29.39 94.62
C SER A 162 11.47 29.37 95.61
N LEU A 163 10.78 28.25 95.77
CA LEU A 163 9.78 28.05 96.83
C LEU A 163 10.40 28.15 98.23
N GLY A 164 11.60 27.57 98.43
CA GLY A 164 12.34 27.69 99.69
C GLY A 164 12.74 29.14 100.01
N ILE A 165 13.22 29.89 99.01
CA ILE A 165 13.58 31.31 99.18
C ILE A 165 12.34 32.14 99.49
N THR A 166 11.23 31.97 98.75
CA THR A 166 10.00 32.75 98.98
C THR A 166 9.40 32.47 100.36
N MET A 167 9.35 31.21 100.80
CA MET A 167 8.92 30.87 102.16
C MET A 167 9.86 31.42 103.24
N GLY A 168 11.18 31.38 103.01
CA GLY A 168 12.18 31.93 103.93
C GLY A 168 12.05 33.45 104.08
N THR A 169 11.96 34.18 102.96
CA THR A 169 11.73 35.63 102.96
C THR A 169 10.40 35.97 103.63
N GLY A 170 9.31 35.25 103.32
CA GLY A 170 8.01 35.45 103.96
C GLY A 170 8.06 35.23 105.48
N SER A 171 8.74 34.18 105.94
CA SER A 171 8.91 33.87 107.37
C SER A 171 9.70 34.96 108.10
N LEU A 172 10.77 35.49 107.47
CA LEU A 172 11.55 36.59 108.02
C LEU A 172 10.71 37.87 108.15
N VAL A 173 9.88 38.19 107.15
CA VAL A 173 8.98 39.36 107.20
C VAL A 173 7.98 39.22 108.35
N VAL A 174 7.36 38.04 108.53
CA VAL A 174 6.43 37.77 109.64
C VAL A 174 7.13 37.85 111.00
N ALA A 175 8.35 37.32 111.13
CA ALA A 175 9.12 37.40 112.36
C ALA A 175 9.50 38.84 112.71
N ALA A 176 9.95 39.63 111.73
CA ALA A 176 10.26 41.04 111.92
C ALA A 176 9.02 41.85 112.34
N LEU A 177 7.87 41.60 111.72
CA LEU A 177 6.60 42.22 112.11
C LEU A 177 6.21 41.86 113.55
N LYS A 178 6.41 40.61 113.99
CA LYS A 178 6.12 40.19 115.37
C LYS A 178 7.07 40.79 116.42
N VAL A 179 8.31 41.11 116.06
CA VAL A 179 9.27 41.77 116.98
C VAL A 179 8.99 43.26 117.13
N LEU A 180 8.39 43.89 116.11
CA LEU A 180 8.08 45.31 116.07
C LEU A 180 6.72 45.68 116.71
N LEU A 181 5.88 44.69 117.03
CA LEU A 181 4.51 44.84 117.54
C LEU A 181 4.43 44.27 118.96
#